data_AF-A0A554N404-F1
#
_entry.id   AF-A0A554N404-F1
#
_cell.length_a   1.000
_cell.length_b   1.000
_cell.length_c   1.000
_cell.angle_alpha   90.00
_cell.angle_beta   90.00
_cell.angle_gamma   90.00
#
_symmetry.space_group_name_H-M   'P 1'
#
loop_
_entity.id
_entity.type
_entity.pdbx_description
1 polymer ?
#
loop_
_entity_poly.entity_id
_entity_poly.type
_entity_poly.pdbx_seq_one_letter_code
_entity_poly.pdbx_strand_id
1 'polypeptide(L)'
;MPADVIVDTSAAAAVRTPPGLKVFGAVYTLVYTFGVIAYIAISVYYDAFDYRSQSESFLLAAAWVLPFPIVAHLLHLVLYRSGRQRRQATARRTATRVVAEATAAGYPPLEAWQVERMLLAEDNGPAPFTGTGKEPYRSLLRWDLPTDDPSFVVTAVRSGTPESIRLSAASSATRGHGAAAALRARAGLRLLGAYRSDLTAPLVSSRLGGLPAVHDGFDWPTCAEHDEPMQFTAQLEYDGSLILVFICQADPGSCPSWDPDAGSNAAIVVGGRDLHPAGRPASPSGTAVLTGEPWLLGVHQAGADDYSDALIEARADRVTVAGQWGGNPAWIQNDETPDGYRFVAMLDEDPLGSNFGGGSAYVFADGHGHAKVLTQT
;
A
#
# COMPACT_ATOMS: atom_id res chain seq x y z
N MET A 1 -20.12 -18.97 -0.38
CA MET A 1 -19.10 -18.02 -0.87
C MET A 1 -18.37 -18.68 -2.03
N PRO A 2 -18.03 -17.95 -3.09
CA PRO A 2 -17.19 -18.50 -4.16
C PRO A 2 -15.78 -18.76 -3.60
N ALA A 3 -15.11 -19.79 -4.10
CA ALA A 3 -13.74 -20.09 -3.71
C ALA A 3 -12.76 -19.01 -4.21
N ASP A 4 -11.59 -18.91 -3.59
CA ASP A 4 -10.51 -18.05 -4.09
C ASP A 4 -10.14 -18.44 -5.53
N VAL A 5 -9.99 -17.43 -6.39
CA VAL A 5 -9.58 -17.62 -7.79
C VAL A 5 -8.19 -17.04 -7.97
N ILE A 6 -7.27 -17.84 -8.52
CA ILE A 6 -5.91 -17.39 -8.83
C ILE A 6 -5.73 -17.37 -10.35
N VAL A 7 -5.47 -16.18 -10.90
CA VAL A 7 -5.34 -15.95 -12.34
C VAL A 7 -3.92 -15.48 -12.65
N ASP A 8 -3.26 -16.08 -13.65
CA ASP A 8 -1.96 -15.61 -14.15
C ASP A 8 -2.11 -14.26 -14.88
N THR A 9 -1.34 -13.26 -14.42
CA THR A 9 -1.33 -11.90 -14.98
C THR A 9 0.04 -11.45 -15.44
N SER A 10 0.99 -12.38 -15.60
CA SER A 10 2.36 -12.14 -16.07
C SER A 10 2.42 -11.34 -17.38
N ALA A 11 1.49 -11.57 -18.31
CA ALA A 11 1.39 -10.81 -19.56
C ALA A 11 1.09 -9.32 -19.35
N ALA A 12 0.25 -8.98 -18.35
CA ALA A 12 -0.05 -7.60 -18.00
C ALA A 12 1.14 -6.96 -17.25
N ALA A 13 1.81 -7.72 -16.38
CA ALA A 13 3.01 -7.28 -15.69
C ALA A 13 4.13 -6.90 -16.68
N ALA A 14 4.35 -7.72 -17.72
CA ALA A 14 5.37 -7.49 -18.74
C ALA A 14 5.18 -6.18 -19.54
N VAL A 15 3.96 -5.65 -19.61
CA VAL A 15 3.64 -4.41 -20.33
C VAL A 15 3.39 -3.21 -19.39
N ARG A 16 3.42 -3.41 -18.06
CA ARG A 16 3.07 -2.39 -17.07
C ARG A 16 4.02 -1.19 -17.14
N THR A 17 5.32 -1.46 -17.19
CA THR A 17 6.37 -0.45 -17.31
C THR A 17 6.72 -0.27 -18.78
N PRO A 18 6.47 0.91 -19.39
CA PRO A 18 6.79 1.11 -20.79
C PRO A 18 8.32 1.05 -21.00
N PRO A 19 8.82 0.16 -21.87
CA PRO A 19 10.23 0.16 -22.22
C PRO A 19 10.55 1.49 -22.93
N GLY A 20 11.54 2.23 -22.44
CA GLY A 20 12.16 3.32 -23.21
C GLY A 20 12.12 4.73 -22.62
N LEU A 21 11.48 4.97 -21.46
CA LEU A 21 11.51 6.32 -20.83
C LEU A 21 12.94 6.81 -20.56
N LYS A 22 13.86 5.91 -20.15
CA LYS A 22 15.29 6.23 -19.97
C LYS A 22 16.08 6.30 -21.28
N VAL A 23 15.68 5.53 -22.29
CA VAL A 23 16.40 5.44 -23.57
C VAL A 23 16.20 6.70 -24.41
N PHE A 24 14.97 7.23 -24.45
CA PHE A 24 14.69 8.47 -25.19
C PHE A 24 15.32 9.69 -24.53
N GLY A 25 15.48 9.71 -23.20
CA GLY A 25 16.24 10.76 -22.51
C GLY A 25 17.66 10.89 -23.07
N ALA A 26 18.39 9.76 -23.18
CA ALA A 26 19.74 9.76 -23.76
C ALA A 26 19.75 10.14 -25.25
N VAL A 27 18.78 9.66 -26.03
CA VAL A 27 18.66 9.99 -27.47
C VAL A 27 18.42 11.49 -27.66
N TYR A 28 17.52 12.10 -26.88
CA TYR A 28 17.28 13.55 -26.96
C TYR A 28 18.52 14.33 -26.57
N THR A 29 19.22 13.96 -25.49
CA THR A 29 20.47 14.62 -25.10
C THR A 29 21.48 14.60 -26.25
N LEU A 30 21.67 13.46 -26.92
CA LEU A 30 22.58 13.35 -28.07
C LEU A 30 22.10 14.20 -29.25
N VAL A 31 20.84 14.08 -29.65
CA VAL A 31 20.27 14.81 -30.80
C VAL A 31 20.37 16.32 -30.61
N TYR A 32 20.07 16.83 -29.42
CA TYR A 32 20.18 18.26 -29.13
C TYR A 32 21.63 18.72 -29.04
N THR A 33 22.50 17.96 -28.37
CA THR A 33 23.93 18.35 -28.23
C THR A 33 24.62 18.41 -29.59
N PHE A 34 24.52 17.34 -30.37
CA PHE A 34 25.11 17.32 -31.71
C PHE A 34 24.40 18.27 -32.67
N GLY A 35 23.10 18.45 -32.52
CA GLY A 35 22.33 19.44 -33.30
C GLY A 35 22.86 20.85 -33.10
N VAL A 36 23.09 21.28 -31.86
CA VAL A 36 23.65 22.61 -31.57
C VAL A 36 25.07 22.77 -32.14
N ILE A 37 25.93 21.76 -31.98
CA ILE A 37 27.29 21.78 -32.52
C ILE A 37 27.27 21.89 -34.04
N ALA A 38 26.47 21.05 -34.71
CA ALA A 38 26.31 21.07 -36.17
C ALA A 38 25.72 22.40 -36.66
N TYR A 39 24.75 22.94 -35.93
CA TYR A 39 24.14 24.23 -36.25
C TYR A 39 25.16 25.36 -36.24
N ILE A 40 26.00 25.43 -35.21
CA ILE A 40 27.06 26.43 -35.10
C ILE A 40 28.09 26.23 -36.23
N ALA A 41 28.55 24.99 -36.45
CA ALA A 41 29.54 24.69 -37.48
C ALA A 41 29.05 25.05 -38.90
N ILE A 42 27.81 24.70 -39.24
CA ILE A 42 27.20 25.00 -40.55
C ILE A 42 26.95 26.51 -40.70
N SER A 43 26.50 27.18 -39.65
CA SER A 43 26.30 28.64 -39.66
C SER A 43 27.62 29.37 -39.92
N VAL A 44 28.69 28.97 -39.21
CA VAL A 44 30.04 29.54 -39.40
C VAL A 44 30.57 29.22 -40.79
N TYR A 45 30.32 28.02 -41.32
CA TYR A 45 30.75 27.66 -42.67
C TYR A 45 30.13 28.58 -43.73
N TYR A 46 28.81 28.75 -43.72
CA TYR A 46 28.12 29.58 -44.71
C TYR A 46 28.43 31.08 -44.58
N ASP A 47 28.64 31.56 -43.36
CA ASP A 47 29.01 32.95 -43.08
C ASP A 47 30.47 33.24 -43.48
N ALA A 48 31.41 32.40 -43.07
CA ALA A 48 32.85 32.66 -43.21
C ALA A 48 33.44 32.20 -44.56
N PHE A 49 32.87 31.19 -45.21
CA PHE A 49 33.44 30.59 -46.42
C PHE A 49 32.58 30.77 -47.68
N ASP A 50 31.26 30.82 -47.55
CA ASP A 50 30.34 31.11 -48.67
C ASP A 50 29.91 32.59 -48.72
N TYR A 51 30.39 33.42 -47.78
CA TYR A 51 30.11 34.87 -47.69
C TYR A 51 28.62 35.22 -47.70
N ARG A 52 27.78 34.34 -47.14
CA ARG A 52 26.33 34.58 -47.05
C ARG A 52 26.01 35.55 -45.92
N SER A 53 24.85 36.19 -46.01
CA SER A 53 24.34 37.01 -44.91
C SER A 53 24.05 36.15 -43.68
N GLN A 54 24.20 36.74 -42.49
CA GLN A 54 23.95 36.06 -41.23
C GLN A 54 22.55 35.39 -41.17
N SER A 55 21.53 36.03 -41.74
CA SER A 55 20.17 35.48 -41.80
C SER A 55 20.04 34.29 -42.74
N GLU A 56 20.75 34.28 -43.88
CA GLU A 56 20.76 33.15 -44.80
C GLU A 56 21.51 31.95 -44.21
N SER A 57 22.68 32.19 -43.60
CA SER A 57 23.47 31.16 -42.92
C SER A 57 22.68 30.52 -41.77
N PHE A 58 21.96 31.32 -40.99
CA PHE A 58 21.04 30.86 -39.94
C PHE A 58 19.97 29.92 -40.50
N LEU A 59 19.26 30.34 -41.56
CA LEU A 59 18.16 29.56 -42.13
C LEU A 59 18.65 28.26 -42.76
N LEU A 60 19.81 28.28 -43.44
CA LEU A 60 20.42 27.09 -44.00
C LEU A 60 20.84 26.11 -42.91
N ALA A 61 21.51 26.58 -41.85
CA ALA A 61 21.89 25.73 -40.72
C ALA A 61 20.65 25.14 -40.01
N ALA A 62 19.59 25.93 -39.84
CA ALA A 62 18.32 25.44 -39.28
C ALA A 62 17.68 24.37 -40.17
N ALA A 63 17.69 24.55 -41.50
CA ALA A 63 17.16 23.57 -42.44
C ALA A 63 17.92 22.24 -42.39
N TRP A 64 19.23 22.26 -42.15
CA TRP A 64 20.04 21.05 -41.97
C TRP A 64 19.79 20.37 -40.63
N VAL A 65 19.61 21.13 -39.55
CA VAL A 65 19.60 20.57 -38.19
C VAL A 65 18.22 20.23 -37.66
N LEU A 66 17.19 21.03 -37.96
CA LEU A 66 15.83 20.83 -37.44
C LEU A 66 15.16 19.49 -37.83
N PRO A 67 15.44 18.87 -39.00
CA PRO A 67 14.88 17.56 -39.32
C PRO A 67 15.20 16.47 -38.28
N PHE A 68 16.37 16.52 -37.64
CA PHE A 68 16.80 15.50 -36.67
C PHE A 68 15.96 15.45 -35.38
N PRO A 69 15.77 16.57 -34.63
CA PRO A 69 14.87 16.57 -33.49
C PRO A 69 13.41 16.33 -33.92
N ILE A 70 12.96 16.82 -35.08
CA ILE A 70 11.61 16.55 -35.59
C ILE A 70 11.40 15.04 -35.78
N VAL A 71 12.33 14.35 -36.45
CA VAL A 71 12.28 12.90 -36.66
C VAL A 71 12.34 12.17 -35.32
N ALA A 72 13.19 12.60 -34.37
CA ALA A 72 13.26 11.98 -33.04
C ALA A 72 11.92 12.09 -32.28
N HIS A 73 11.26 13.24 -32.33
CA HIS A 73 9.95 13.45 -31.69
C HIS A 73 8.84 12.65 -32.39
N LEU A 74 8.86 12.57 -33.72
CA LEU A 74 7.92 11.76 -34.49
C LEU A 74 8.10 10.27 -34.18
N LEU A 75 9.34 9.78 -34.14
CA LEU A 75 9.67 8.41 -33.79
C LEU A 75 9.23 8.08 -32.36
N HIS A 76 9.51 8.97 -31.40
CA HIS A 76 9.04 8.85 -30.03
C HIS A 76 7.52 8.78 -29.96
N LEU A 77 6.82 9.66 -30.69
CA LEU A 77 5.35 9.68 -30.73
C LEU A 77 4.77 8.39 -31.32
N VAL A 78 5.33 7.86 -32.40
CA VAL A 78 4.87 6.62 -33.05
C VAL A 78 5.14 5.40 -32.16
N LEU A 79 6.35 5.29 -31.62
CA LEU A 79 6.74 4.17 -30.75
C LEU A 79 5.98 4.21 -29.42
N TYR A 80 5.76 5.39 -28.84
CA TYR A 80 5.00 5.53 -27.60
C TYR A 80 3.50 5.30 -27.82
N ARG A 81 2.91 5.79 -28.92
CA ARG A 81 1.49 5.52 -29.24
C ARG A 81 1.25 4.03 -29.47
N SER A 82 2.09 3.38 -30.28
CA SER A 82 1.96 1.94 -30.55
C SER A 82 2.24 1.10 -29.31
N GLY A 83 3.21 1.50 -28.48
CA GLY A 83 3.48 0.89 -27.17
C GLY A 83 2.31 1.02 -26.20
N ARG A 84 1.71 2.21 -26.10
CA ARG A 84 0.51 2.45 -25.27
C ARG A 84 -0.68 1.61 -25.73
N GLN A 85 -0.92 1.53 -27.03
CA GLN A 85 -1.99 0.70 -27.59
C GLN A 85 -1.78 -0.79 -27.29
N ARG A 86 -0.55 -1.30 -27.49
CA ARG A 86 -0.20 -2.69 -27.15
C ARG A 86 -0.36 -2.97 -25.66
N ARG A 87 0.10 -2.05 -24.81
CA ARG A 87 -0.05 -2.11 -23.34
C ARG A 87 -1.52 -2.21 -22.93
N GLN A 88 -2.36 -1.32 -23.44
CA GLN A 88 -3.81 -1.33 -23.17
C GLN A 88 -4.47 -2.60 -23.71
N ALA A 89 -4.16 -3.03 -24.94
CA ALA A 89 -4.73 -4.23 -25.52
C ALA A 89 -4.35 -5.51 -24.75
N THR A 90 -3.12 -5.60 -24.24
CA THR A 90 -2.71 -6.73 -23.40
C THR A 90 -3.37 -6.69 -22.03
N ALA A 91 -3.38 -5.53 -21.36
CA ALA A 91 -4.04 -5.38 -20.06
C ALA A 91 -5.55 -5.67 -20.14
N ARG A 92 -6.23 -5.19 -21.19
CA ARG A 92 -7.65 -5.44 -21.42
C ARG A 92 -7.94 -6.92 -21.65
N ARG A 93 -7.12 -7.63 -22.44
CA ARG A 93 -7.26 -9.09 -22.63
C ARG A 93 -7.09 -9.85 -21.32
N THR A 94 -6.09 -9.49 -20.51
CA THR A 94 -5.88 -10.08 -19.18
C THR A 94 -7.05 -9.76 -18.25
N ALA A 95 -7.56 -8.53 -18.25
CA ALA A 95 -8.72 -8.14 -17.45
C ALA A 95 -9.97 -8.94 -17.83
N THR A 96 -10.24 -9.12 -19.12
CA THR A 96 -11.36 -9.96 -19.60
C THR A 96 -11.21 -11.41 -19.12
N ARG A 97 -9.99 -11.96 -19.13
CA ARG A 97 -9.72 -13.30 -18.59
C ARG A 97 -10.00 -13.38 -17.09
N VAL A 98 -9.50 -12.42 -16.31
CA VAL A 98 -9.73 -12.35 -14.86
C VAL A 98 -11.22 -12.28 -14.54
N VAL A 99 -11.97 -11.42 -15.23
CA VAL A 99 -13.43 -11.31 -15.05
C VAL A 99 -14.12 -12.61 -15.42
N ALA A 100 -13.75 -13.25 -16.53
CA ALA A 100 -14.36 -14.52 -16.95
C ALA A 100 -14.09 -15.66 -15.95
N GLU A 101 -12.89 -15.76 -15.40
CA GLU A 101 -12.55 -16.76 -14.38
C GLU A 101 -13.29 -16.48 -13.06
N ALA A 102 -13.42 -15.21 -12.66
CA ALA A 102 -14.22 -14.82 -11.50
C ALA A 102 -15.71 -15.17 -11.68
N THR A 103 -16.29 -14.85 -12.84
CA THR A 103 -17.68 -15.20 -13.16
C THR A 103 -17.89 -16.71 -13.15
N ALA A 104 -16.97 -17.49 -13.72
CA ALA A 104 -17.04 -18.96 -13.71
C ALA A 104 -16.99 -19.54 -12.28
N ALA A 105 -16.30 -18.87 -11.36
CA ALA A 105 -16.23 -19.25 -9.95
C ALA A 105 -17.42 -18.75 -9.11
N GLY A 106 -18.38 -18.02 -9.70
CA GLY A 106 -19.58 -17.53 -9.02
C GLY A 106 -19.40 -16.21 -8.27
N TYR A 107 -18.42 -15.39 -8.65
CA TYR A 107 -18.29 -14.02 -8.13
C TYR A 107 -19.39 -13.12 -8.68
N PRO A 108 -19.79 -12.06 -7.96
CA PRO A 108 -20.64 -11.01 -8.52
C PRO A 108 -19.95 -10.36 -9.74
N PRO A 109 -20.71 -9.75 -10.67
CA PRO A 109 -20.15 -9.08 -11.84
C PRO A 109 -19.06 -8.08 -11.46
N LEU A 110 -17.91 -8.20 -12.13
CA LEU A 110 -16.76 -7.30 -11.98
C LEU A 110 -16.59 -6.44 -13.24
N GLU A 111 -16.32 -5.16 -13.04
CA GLU A 111 -16.08 -4.21 -14.12
C GLU A 111 -14.68 -4.38 -14.73
N ALA A 112 -14.62 -4.85 -15.99
CA ALA A 112 -13.35 -5.15 -16.67
C ALA A 112 -12.39 -3.96 -16.75
N TRP A 113 -12.91 -2.72 -16.84
CA TRP A 113 -12.07 -1.53 -16.88
C TRP A 113 -11.35 -1.26 -15.55
N GLN A 114 -11.94 -1.65 -14.41
CA GLN A 114 -11.32 -1.48 -13.08
C GLN A 114 -10.20 -2.49 -12.89
N VAL A 115 -10.45 -3.72 -13.33
CA VAL A 115 -9.42 -4.76 -13.38
C VAL A 115 -8.28 -4.34 -14.31
N GLU A 116 -8.57 -3.76 -15.48
CA GLU A 116 -7.55 -3.21 -16.39
C GLU A 116 -6.73 -2.11 -15.71
N ARG A 117 -7.40 -1.14 -15.07
CA ARG A 117 -6.75 -0.04 -14.36
C ARG A 117 -5.84 -0.56 -13.24
N MET A 118 -6.33 -1.52 -12.46
CA MET A 118 -5.55 -2.22 -11.44
C MET A 118 -4.33 -2.90 -12.05
N LEU A 119 -4.48 -3.68 -13.13
CA LEU A 119 -3.37 -4.41 -13.76
C LEU A 119 -2.24 -3.47 -14.21
N LEU A 120 -2.59 -2.25 -14.64
CA LEU A 120 -1.66 -1.24 -15.11
C LEU A 120 -1.10 -0.32 -14.01
N ALA A 121 -1.65 -0.36 -12.80
CA ALA A 121 -1.17 0.44 -11.67
C ALA A 121 0.26 0.03 -11.30
N GLU A 122 1.14 1.00 -11.08
CA GLU A 122 2.50 0.78 -10.61
C GLU A 122 2.52 0.18 -9.20
N ASP A 123 3.63 -0.45 -8.83
CA ASP A 123 3.75 -1.14 -7.52
C ASP A 123 4.21 -0.22 -6.40
N ASN A 124 4.64 0.98 -6.75
CA ASN A 124 5.15 1.97 -5.80
C ASN A 124 4.05 3.02 -5.62
N GLY A 125 3.82 3.44 -4.36
CA GLY A 125 3.13 4.70 -4.09
C GLY A 125 3.88 5.89 -4.73
N PRO A 126 3.36 7.13 -4.62
CA PRO A 126 4.00 8.30 -5.22
C PRO A 126 5.47 8.35 -4.83
N ALA A 127 6.37 8.39 -5.83
CA ALA A 127 7.81 8.25 -5.64
C ALA A 127 8.36 9.32 -4.67
N PRO A 128 8.95 8.95 -3.52
CA PRO A 128 9.69 9.88 -2.69
C PRO A 128 11.05 10.22 -3.31
N PHE A 129 11.44 11.48 -3.19
CA PHE A 129 12.68 12.06 -3.70
C PHE A 129 13.93 11.36 -3.12
N THR A 130 14.82 10.89 -4.00
CA THR A 130 16.02 10.14 -3.61
C THR A 130 17.18 11.05 -3.21
N GLY A 131 17.68 10.87 -1.99
CA GLY A 131 18.97 11.36 -1.55
C GLY A 131 19.51 10.48 -0.43
N THR A 132 20.10 9.34 -0.81
CA THR A 132 20.78 8.34 0.05
C THR A 132 19.91 7.55 1.05
N GLY A 133 19.56 6.32 0.66
CA GLY A 133 18.86 5.32 1.48
C GLY A 133 17.96 4.43 0.60
N LYS A 134 18.10 3.11 0.66
CA LYS A 134 17.19 2.18 -0.03
C LYS A 134 15.98 1.95 0.86
N GLU A 135 14.81 2.48 0.54
CA GLU A 135 13.55 1.86 0.97
C GLU A 135 12.46 2.08 -0.07
N PRO A 136 12.01 1.03 -0.79
CA PRO A 136 10.77 1.08 -1.52
C PRO A 136 9.71 0.36 -0.67
N TYR A 137 9.04 1.06 0.24
CA TYR A 137 7.74 0.56 0.70
C TYR A 137 6.83 0.55 -0.54
N ARG A 138 6.49 -0.65 -0.99
CA ARG A 138 5.61 -0.87 -2.12
C ARG A 138 4.20 -1.04 -1.59
N SER A 139 3.21 -0.53 -2.33
CA SER A 139 1.84 -0.74 -1.92
C SER A 139 1.53 -2.25 -1.85
N LEU A 140 0.60 -2.69 -1.00
CA LEU A 140 0.16 -4.06 -0.75
C LEU A 140 -0.45 -4.76 -1.96
N LEU A 141 -0.44 -4.07 -3.11
CA LEU A 141 -0.99 -4.50 -4.36
C LEU A 141 -2.37 -5.14 -4.17
N ARG A 142 -3.16 -4.50 -3.32
CA ARG A 142 -4.51 -4.87 -2.95
C ARG A 142 -5.46 -3.83 -3.50
N TRP A 143 -6.54 -4.28 -4.13
CA TRP A 143 -7.63 -3.44 -4.60
C TRP A 143 -8.95 -4.05 -4.18
N ASP A 144 -9.82 -3.24 -3.59
CA ASP A 144 -11.23 -3.60 -3.45
C ASP A 144 -11.94 -3.23 -4.75
N LEU A 145 -12.41 -4.25 -5.45
CA LEU A 145 -13.15 -4.12 -6.70
C LEU A 145 -14.64 -3.96 -6.34
N PRO A 146 -15.26 -2.82 -6.67
CA PRO A 146 -16.68 -2.65 -6.44
C PRO A 146 -17.45 -3.65 -7.31
N THR A 147 -18.58 -4.09 -6.77
CA THR A 147 -19.49 -5.02 -7.42
C THR A 147 -20.89 -4.43 -7.37
N ASP A 148 -21.76 -4.87 -8.27
CA ASP A 148 -23.15 -4.41 -8.30
C ASP A 148 -23.95 -4.88 -7.07
N ASP A 149 -23.43 -5.85 -6.32
CA ASP A 149 -24.00 -6.32 -5.08
C ASP A 149 -23.27 -5.69 -3.87
N PRO A 150 -23.89 -4.75 -3.14
CA PRO A 150 -23.29 -4.11 -1.98
C PRO A 150 -23.07 -5.08 -0.80
N SER A 151 -23.66 -6.28 -0.87
CA SER A 151 -23.46 -7.35 0.10
C SER A 151 -22.23 -8.21 -0.18
N PHE A 152 -21.41 -7.89 -1.20
CA PHE A 152 -20.14 -8.56 -1.47
C PHE A 152 -19.00 -7.57 -1.65
N VAL A 153 -17.88 -7.83 -0.98
CA VAL A 153 -16.60 -7.17 -1.24
C VAL A 153 -15.71 -8.17 -1.95
N VAL A 154 -15.25 -7.80 -3.15
CA VAL A 154 -14.27 -8.59 -3.89
C VAL A 154 -12.92 -7.89 -3.77
N THR A 155 -11.97 -8.57 -3.13
CA THR A 155 -10.61 -8.09 -3.02
C THR A 155 -9.75 -8.79 -4.06
N ALA A 156 -8.97 -8.00 -4.80
CA ALA A 156 -7.95 -8.48 -5.71
C ALA A 156 -6.57 -8.17 -5.15
N VAL A 157 -5.73 -9.20 -5.00
CA VAL A 157 -4.34 -9.07 -4.54
C VAL A 157 -3.41 -9.54 -5.64
N ARG A 158 -2.50 -8.67 -6.11
CA ARG A 158 -1.40 -9.07 -7.03
C ARG A 158 -0.24 -9.62 -6.21
N SER A 159 0.27 -10.79 -6.59
CA SER A 159 1.39 -11.44 -5.87
C SER A 159 2.22 -12.34 -6.78
N GLY A 160 3.40 -12.74 -6.29
CA GLY A 160 4.22 -13.81 -6.87
C GLY A 160 5.08 -13.45 -8.07
N THR A 161 5.95 -14.39 -8.43
CA THR A 161 6.85 -14.37 -9.60
C THR A 161 6.82 -15.75 -10.28
N PRO A 162 6.21 -15.93 -11.48
CA PRO A 162 5.52 -14.93 -12.29
C PRO A 162 4.26 -14.35 -11.61
N GLU A 163 3.89 -13.11 -11.99
CA GLU A 163 2.77 -12.40 -11.35
C GLU A 163 1.43 -13.10 -11.57
N SER A 164 0.67 -13.26 -10.49
CA SER A 164 -0.72 -13.68 -10.49
C SER A 164 -1.60 -12.72 -9.68
N ILE A 165 -2.91 -12.84 -9.86
CA ILE A 165 -3.93 -12.19 -9.05
C ILE A 165 -4.71 -13.24 -8.31
N ARG A 166 -4.83 -13.08 -7.00
CA ARG A 166 -5.82 -13.78 -6.18
C ARG A 166 -7.04 -12.89 -6.00
N LEU A 167 -8.21 -13.39 -6.39
CA LEU A 167 -9.50 -12.83 -6.05
C LEU A 167 -10.08 -13.59 -4.85
N SER A 168 -10.60 -12.84 -3.89
CA SER A 168 -11.32 -13.36 -2.73
C SER A 168 -12.60 -12.56 -2.55
N ALA A 169 -13.73 -13.24 -2.31
CA ALA A 169 -15.01 -12.59 -2.02
C ALA A 169 -15.42 -12.82 -0.56
N ALA A 170 -15.74 -11.73 0.13
CA ALA A 170 -16.40 -11.78 1.43
C ALA A 170 -17.84 -11.25 1.30
N SER A 171 -18.81 -12.00 1.81
CA SER A 171 -20.17 -11.46 1.94
C SER A 171 -20.20 -10.49 3.12
N SER A 172 -20.57 -9.26 2.81
CA SER A 172 -21.02 -8.26 3.76
C SER A 172 -22.42 -8.62 4.28
N ALA A 173 -22.52 -9.68 5.08
CA ALA A 173 -23.70 -9.97 5.89
C ALA A 173 -23.85 -8.98 7.08
N THR A 174 -23.10 -7.87 7.10
CA THR A 174 -23.09 -6.84 8.16
C THR A 174 -23.34 -5.41 7.65
N ARG A 175 -23.97 -5.23 6.47
CA ARG A 175 -24.40 -3.89 5.98
C ARG A 175 -25.89 -3.78 5.62
N GLY A 176 -26.77 -4.55 6.24
CA GLY A 176 -28.15 -4.08 6.35
C GLY A 176 -28.14 -2.87 7.28
N HIS A 177 -28.23 -1.63 6.76
CA HIS A 177 -28.66 -0.34 7.39
C HIS A 177 -28.23 0.89 6.52
N GLY A 178 -28.20 0.76 5.19
CA GLY A 178 -27.43 1.63 4.29
C GLY A 178 -28.00 2.99 3.86
N ALA A 179 -29.27 3.33 4.10
CA ALA A 179 -29.83 4.59 3.56
C ALA A 179 -29.80 5.77 4.56
N ALA A 180 -29.87 5.51 5.86
CA ALA A 180 -29.77 6.54 6.90
C ALA A 180 -28.31 6.77 7.40
N ALA A 181 -27.43 5.77 7.24
CA ALA A 181 -26.02 5.83 7.64
C ALA A 181 -25.17 6.73 6.72
N ALA A 182 -25.52 6.85 5.44
CA ALA A 182 -24.80 7.69 4.48
C ALA A 182 -24.85 9.20 4.82
N LEU A 183 -25.84 9.63 5.61
CA LEU A 183 -25.94 10.99 6.14
C LEU A 183 -25.21 11.18 7.48
N ARG A 184 -24.96 10.11 8.24
CA ARG A 184 -24.11 10.13 9.46
C ARG A 184 -22.62 10.00 9.16
N ALA A 185 -22.26 9.58 7.95
CA ALA A 185 -20.91 9.31 7.44
C ALA A 185 -19.94 10.51 7.40
N ARG A 186 -20.24 11.62 8.08
CA ARG A 186 -19.38 12.82 8.13
C ARG A 186 -19.02 13.29 9.54
N ALA A 187 -19.48 12.64 10.61
CA ALA A 187 -19.21 13.12 11.98
C ALA A 187 -18.67 12.04 12.94
N GLY A 188 -19.20 10.82 12.91
CA GLY A 188 -18.91 9.84 13.97
C GLY A 188 -17.54 9.16 13.93
N LEU A 189 -17.18 8.55 15.06
CA LEU A 189 -15.92 7.87 15.31
C LEU A 189 -15.87 6.49 14.59
N ARG A 190 -14.67 6.09 14.17
CA ARG A 190 -14.43 4.80 13.51
C ARG A 190 -13.76 3.84 14.48
N LEU A 191 -14.37 2.67 14.67
CA LEU A 191 -13.90 1.63 15.57
C LEU A 191 -13.28 0.47 14.78
N LEU A 192 -12.32 -0.21 15.39
CA LEU A 192 -11.80 -1.49 14.91
C LEU A 192 -12.70 -2.60 15.43
N GLY A 193 -13.62 -3.09 14.61
CA GLY A 193 -14.42 -4.28 14.93
C GLY A 193 -13.61 -5.55 14.74
N ALA A 194 -13.47 -6.35 15.78
CA ALA A 194 -12.83 -7.66 15.76
C ALA A 194 -13.84 -8.78 15.53
N TYR A 195 -13.46 -9.74 14.69
CA TYR A 195 -14.25 -10.94 14.42
C TYR A 195 -13.35 -12.12 14.06
N ARG A 196 -13.91 -13.32 14.14
CA ARG A 196 -13.27 -14.53 13.62
C ARG A 196 -13.99 -14.97 12.36
N SER A 197 -13.24 -15.45 11.37
CA SER A 197 -13.79 -16.03 10.16
C SER A 197 -13.22 -17.43 9.98
N ASP A 198 -14.10 -18.32 9.53
CA ASP A 198 -13.80 -19.65 9.00
C ASP A 198 -13.20 -19.60 7.59
N LEU A 199 -13.28 -18.45 6.92
CA LEU A 199 -12.59 -18.21 5.65
C LEU A 199 -11.13 -17.88 5.89
N THR A 200 -10.26 -18.38 5.02
CA THR A 200 -8.85 -17.99 5.01
C THR A 200 -8.74 -16.49 4.72
N ALA A 201 -8.31 -15.73 5.70
CA ALA A 201 -8.10 -14.30 5.53
C ALA A 201 -6.92 -14.04 4.58
N PRO A 202 -7.01 -13.00 3.73
CA PRO A 202 -5.85 -12.52 3.00
C PRO A 202 -4.67 -12.25 3.96
N LEU A 203 -3.46 -12.63 3.54
CA LEU A 203 -2.23 -12.42 4.31
C LEU A 203 -2.05 -10.96 4.76
N VAL A 204 -2.55 -10.02 3.95
CA VAL A 204 -2.45 -8.57 4.14
C VAL A 204 -3.61 -7.97 4.93
N SER A 205 -4.57 -8.76 5.42
CA SER A 205 -5.68 -8.22 6.19
C SER A 205 -5.22 -7.65 7.54
N SER A 206 -5.89 -6.60 8.00
CA SER A 206 -5.73 -6.11 9.37
C SER A 206 -6.16 -7.19 10.36
N ARG A 207 -5.34 -7.43 11.38
CA ARG A 207 -5.56 -8.49 12.37
C ARG A 207 -4.80 -8.27 13.67
N LEU A 208 -5.24 -8.97 14.71
CA LEU A 208 -4.52 -9.13 15.97
C LEU A 208 -4.04 -10.57 16.12
N GLY A 209 -2.79 -10.73 16.55
CA GLY A 209 -2.14 -12.02 16.70
C GLY A 209 -1.92 -12.77 15.37
N GLY A 210 -1.48 -14.03 15.49
CA GLY A 210 -1.00 -14.84 14.36
C GLY A 210 0.47 -14.55 14.01
N LEU A 211 0.88 -14.83 12.77
CA LEU A 211 2.23 -14.52 12.30
C LEU A 211 2.18 -13.29 11.37
N PRO A 212 3.06 -12.29 11.54
CA PRO A 212 3.07 -11.11 10.67
C PRO A 212 3.36 -11.48 9.21
N ALA A 213 2.80 -10.72 8.28
CA ALA A 213 3.16 -10.79 6.87
C ALA A 213 4.43 -9.97 6.63
N VAL A 214 5.51 -10.61 6.18
CA VAL A 214 6.83 -10.01 6.05
C VAL A 214 7.49 -10.38 4.73
N HIS A 215 8.47 -9.59 4.29
CA HIS A 215 9.39 -9.95 3.22
C HIS A 215 10.54 -10.85 3.72
N ASP A 216 11.27 -11.45 2.77
CA ASP A 216 12.53 -12.12 3.05
C ASP A 216 13.54 -11.20 3.76
N GLY A 217 14.26 -11.75 4.75
CA GLY A 217 15.24 -11.00 5.53
C GLY A 217 14.65 -10.09 6.61
N PHE A 218 13.37 -10.27 6.94
CA PHE A 218 12.77 -9.61 8.10
C PHE A 218 13.44 -10.05 9.41
N ASP A 219 13.90 -9.06 10.17
CA ASP A 219 14.43 -9.24 11.52
C ASP A 219 13.33 -9.00 12.55
N TRP A 220 13.08 -10.01 13.39
CA TRP A 220 12.09 -9.88 14.45
C TRP A 220 12.60 -8.92 15.53
N PRO A 221 11.82 -7.89 15.94
CA PRO A 221 12.28 -6.93 16.92
C PRO A 221 12.46 -7.56 18.31
N THR A 222 13.59 -7.28 18.94
CA THR A 222 13.96 -7.77 20.28
C THR A 222 13.83 -6.64 21.29
N CYS A 223 13.29 -6.94 22.47
CA CYS A 223 13.22 -6.00 23.58
C CYS A 223 14.62 -5.67 24.10
N ALA A 224 14.93 -4.37 24.22
CA ALA A 224 16.23 -3.89 24.69
C ALA A 224 16.55 -4.27 26.15
N GLU A 225 15.53 -4.44 27.00
CA GLU A 225 15.71 -4.78 28.42
C GLU A 225 15.81 -6.29 28.66
N HIS A 226 14.98 -7.08 27.95
CA HIS A 226 14.86 -8.52 28.18
C HIS A 226 15.70 -9.36 27.22
N ASP A 227 16.22 -8.77 26.13
CA ASP A 227 16.92 -9.48 25.05
C ASP A 227 16.07 -10.63 24.47
N GLU A 228 14.74 -10.47 24.49
CA GLU A 228 13.77 -11.43 23.97
C GLU A 228 12.95 -10.86 22.80
N PRO A 229 12.55 -11.68 21.82
CA PRO A 229 11.65 -11.25 20.74
C PRO A 229 10.34 -10.70 21.29
N MET A 230 9.98 -9.48 20.87
CA MET A 230 8.72 -8.84 21.27
C MET A 230 7.51 -9.60 20.71
N GLN A 231 6.36 -9.51 21.39
CA GLN A 231 5.13 -10.13 20.90
C GLN A 231 4.60 -9.40 19.67
N PHE A 232 4.40 -10.13 18.57
CA PHE A 232 3.59 -9.63 17.47
C PHE A 232 2.13 -9.46 17.94
N THR A 233 1.71 -8.20 18.04
CA THR A 233 0.42 -7.79 18.60
C THR A 233 -0.61 -7.59 17.49
N ALA A 234 -0.27 -6.79 16.48
CA ALA A 234 -1.18 -6.40 15.43
C ALA A 234 -0.50 -6.22 14.08
N GLN A 235 -1.27 -6.40 13.02
CA GLN A 235 -0.94 -5.95 11.67
C GLN A 235 -2.09 -5.08 11.18
N LEU A 236 -1.80 -3.88 10.70
CA LEU A 236 -2.78 -2.89 10.27
C LEU A 236 -2.54 -2.47 8.83
N GLU A 237 -3.55 -2.61 7.97
CA GLU A 237 -3.52 -2.07 6.61
C GLU A 237 -3.65 -0.54 6.64
N TYR A 238 -2.58 0.16 6.28
CA TYR A 238 -2.52 1.61 6.31
C TYR A 238 -1.79 2.18 5.09
N ASP A 239 -2.46 3.07 4.36
CA ASP A 239 -1.92 3.76 3.18
C ASP A 239 -1.31 2.80 2.13
N GLY A 240 -1.99 1.67 1.95
CA GLY A 240 -1.54 0.59 1.09
C GLY A 240 -0.25 -0.08 1.57
N SER A 241 0.15 0.03 2.84
CA SER A 241 1.22 -0.76 3.47
C SER A 241 0.66 -1.48 4.69
N LEU A 242 1.44 -2.35 5.32
CA LEU A 242 1.12 -2.90 6.62
C LEU A 242 1.97 -2.23 7.68
N ILE A 243 1.36 -1.86 8.80
CA ILE A 243 2.08 -1.53 10.03
C ILE A 243 2.02 -2.76 10.92
N LEU A 244 3.17 -3.37 11.19
CA LEU A 244 3.33 -4.47 12.12
C LEU A 244 3.67 -3.91 13.49
N VAL A 245 2.90 -4.27 14.50
CA VAL A 245 3.02 -3.76 15.87
C VAL A 245 3.56 -4.87 16.76
N PHE A 246 4.64 -4.56 17.48
CA PHE A 246 5.29 -5.43 18.42
C PHE A 246 5.42 -4.75 19.77
N ILE A 247 5.10 -5.47 20.85
CA ILE A 247 5.19 -4.97 22.22
C ILE A 247 5.83 -6.06 23.08
N CYS A 248 6.74 -5.67 23.98
CA CYS A 248 7.34 -6.60 24.92
C CYS A 248 6.28 -7.24 25.81
N GLN A 249 6.33 -8.58 25.94
CA GLN A 249 5.45 -9.36 26.81
C GLN A 249 6.25 -10.37 27.66
N ALA A 250 7.58 -10.25 27.70
CA ALA A 250 8.43 -11.10 28.54
C ALA A 250 8.16 -10.87 30.04
N ASP A 251 7.92 -9.61 30.41
CA ASP A 251 7.43 -9.19 31.72
C ASP A 251 6.40 -8.05 31.53
N PRO A 252 5.12 -8.37 31.31
CA PRO A 252 4.12 -7.39 30.91
C PRO A 252 3.95 -6.25 31.92
N GLY A 253 4.03 -5.01 31.45
CA GLY A 253 3.86 -3.80 32.26
C GLY A 253 5.10 -3.32 33.03
N SER A 254 6.24 -4.04 32.97
CA SER A 254 7.49 -3.56 33.60
C SER A 254 8.38 -2.75 32.65
N CYS A 255 8.34 -3.06 31.35
CA CYS A 255 9.07 -2.31 30.33
C CYS A 255 8.47 -0.92 30.06
N PRO A 256 9.30 0.06 29.63
CA PRO A 256 8.87 1.40 29.25
C PRO A 256 8.15 1.44 27.90
N SER A 257 7.08 0.67 27.70
CA SER A 257 6.33 0.63 26.43
C SER A 257 5.52 1.90 26.15
N TRP A 258 5.45 2.82 27.12
CA TRP A 258 4.90 4.16 26.94
C TRP A 258 5.83 5.10 26.15
N ASP A 259 7.11 4.79 26.05
CA ASP A 259 8.05 5.53 25.22
C ASP A 259 8.24 4.81 23.88
N PRO A 260 7.91 5.43 22.73
CA PRO A 260 8.05 4.79 21.42
C PRO A 260 9.50 4.51 21.00
N ASP A 261 10.48 5.07 21.70
CA ASP A 261 11.90 4.93 21.36
C ASP A 261 12.70 4.14 22.42
N ALA A 262 12.05 3.63 23.47
CA ALA A 262 12.73 2.91 24.56
C ALA A 262 13.13 1.46 24.24
N GLY A 263 12.81 0.96 23.04
CA GLY A 263 13.16 -0.41 22.63
C GLY A 263 12.36 -1.51 23.34
N SER A 264 11.22 -1.16 23.93
CA SER A 264 10.22 -2.04 24.57
C SER A 264 9.01 -2.30 23.67
N ASN A 265 8.89 -1.56 22.57
CA ASN A 265 7.86 -1.66 21.55
C ASN A 265 8.50 -1.38 20.18
N ALA A 266 7.81 -1.76 19.10
CA ALA A 266 8.23 -1.44 17.73
C ALA A 266 7.01 -1.41 16.79
N ALA A 267 7.01 -0.46 15.86
CA ALA A 267 6.09 -0.45 14.73
C ALA A 267 6.88 -0.43 13.42
N ILE A 268 6.67 -1.46 12.59
CA ILE A 268 7.46 -1.67 11.37
C ILE A 268 6.53 -1.61 10.16
N VAL A 269 6.83 -0.75 9.20
CA VAL A 269 6.09 -0.67 7.95
C VAL A 269 6.63 -1.70 6.96
N VAL A 270 5.75 -2.52 6.40
CA VAL A 270 6.10 -3.52 5.38
C VAL A 270 5.11 -3.45 4.21
N GLY A 271 5.58 -3.82 3.02
CA GLY A 271 4.77 -3.82 1.81
C GLY A 271 5.40 -4.62 0.68
N GLY A 272 4.72 -4.69 -0.47
CA GLY A 272 5.22 -5.36 -1.67
C GLY A 272 4.63 -6.73 -1.97
N ARG A 273 5.33 -7.47 -2.85
CA ARG A 273 4.82 -8.65 -3.60
C ARG A 273 5.10 -9.99 -2.97
N ASP A 274 6.21 -10.06 -2.24
CA ASP A 274 6.81 -11.30 -1.77
C ASP A 274 6.58 -11.47 -0.27
N LEU A 275 5.42 -10.98 0.20
CA LEU A 275 5.02 -11.14 1.58
C LEU A 275 4.66 -12.60 1.86
N HIS A 276 5.18 -13.13 2.95
CA HIS A 276 4.85 -14.43 3.48
C HIS A 276 4.69 -14.34 5.01
N PRO A 277 4.01 -15.29 5.66
CA PRO A 277 4.04 -15.36 7.12
C PRO A 277 5.48 -15.47 7.63
N ALA A 278 5.83 -14.69 8.64
CA ALA A 278 7.14 -14.77 9.28
C ALA A 278 7.34 -16.14 9.96
N GLY A 279 8.60 -16.58 10.04
CA GLY A 279 8.96 -17.70 10.92
C GLY A 279 8.75 -17.32 12.39
N ARG A 280 8.32 -18.27 13.22
CA ARG A 280 8.20 -18.06 14.67
C ARG A 280 9.62 -17.97 15.27
N PRO A 281 9.98 -16.88 15.98
CA PRO A 281 11.28 -16.78 16.62
C PRO A 281 11.35 -17.69 17.85
N ALA A 282 12.56 -18.07 18.24
CA ALA A 282 12.79 -18.71 19.53
C ALA A 282 12.59 -17.67 20.64
N SER A 283 11.66 -17.92 21.56
CA SER A 283 11.37 -17.04 22.71
C SER A 283 11.40 -17.88 23.99
N PRO A 284 12.29 -17.57 24.95
CA PRO A 284 12.35 -18.28 26.23
C PRO A 284 11.02 -18.26 26.99
N SER A 285 10.33 -17.12 26.99
CA SER A 285 9.01 -16.96 27.61
C SER A 285 7.86 -17.53 26.76
N GLY A 286 8.09 -17.83 25.48
CA GLY A 286 7.05 -18.30 24.56
C GLY A 286 6.02 -17.22 24.18
N THR A 287 6.29 -15.95 24.48
CA THR A 287 5.34 -14.83 24.36
C THR A 287 5.40 -14.09 23.04
N ALA A 288 6.39 -14.37 22.18
CA ALA A 288 6.60 -13.67 20.91
C ALA A 288 5.41 -13.71 19.93
N VAL A 289 4.48 -14.67 20.08
CA VAL A 289 3.25 -14.72 19.28
C VAL A 289 2.07 -14.99 20.20
N LEU A 290 1.02 -14.18 20.09
CA LEU A 290 -0.22 -14.34 20.84
C LEU A 290 -0.78 -15.76 20.67
N THR A 291 -1.29 -16.34 21.77
CA THR A 291 -1.88 -17.67 21.75
C THR A 291 -3.30 -17.65 21.19
N GLY A 292 -3.65 -18.69 20.41
CA GLY A 292 -4.98 -18.82 19.80
C GLY A 292 -5.06 -18.34 18.35
N GLU A 293 -6.27 -18.42 17.80
CA GLU A 293 -6.56 -17.96 16.44
C GLU A 293 -6.55 -16.43 16.34
N PRO A 294 -5.99 -15.85 15.26
CA PRO A 294 -5.94 -14.41 15.07
C PRO A 294 -7.35 -13.82 14.92
N TRP A 295 -7.52 -12.59 15.39
CA TRP A 295 -8.72 -11.80 15.17
C TRP A 295 -8.57 -10.99 13.89
N LEU A 296 -9.55 -11.02 13.00
CA LEU A 296 -9.61 -10.11 11.86
C LEU A 296 -10.21 -8.79 12.30
N LEU A 297 -9.68 -7.70 11.73
CA LEU A 297 -10.14 -6.35 12.02
C LEU A 297 -10.85 -5.77 10.81
N GLY A 298 -12.02 -5.19 11.04
CA GLY A 298 -12.77 -4.38 10.09
C GLY A 298 -13.12 -3.02 10.68
N VAL A 299 -13.38 -2.04 9.83
CA VAL A 299 -13.83 -0.72 10.31
C VAL A 299 -15.33 -0.74 10.55
N HIS A 300 -15.73 -0.46 11.79
CA HIS A 300 -17.11 -0.22 12.19
C HIS A 300 -17.33 1.28 12.41
N GLN A 301 -18.41 1.83 11.87
CA GLN A 301 -18.71 3.26 11.95
C GLN A 301 -19.75 3.48 13.04
N ALA A 302 -19.38 4.18 14.12
CA ALA A 302 -20.32 4.64 15.13
C ALA A 302 -20.95 5.98 14.73
N GLY A 303 -22.12 6.26 15.29
CA GLY A 303 -22.77 7.57 15.20
C GLY A 303 -22.28 8.56 16.26
N ALA A 304 -21.70 8.07 17.36
CA ALA A 304 -21.11 8.88 18.42
C ALA A 304 -19.73 9.46 18.04
N ASP A 305 -19.41 10.63 18.61
CA ASP A 305 -18.13 11.34 18.41
C ASP A 305 -17.12 11.04 19.54
N ASP A 306 -17.59 10.58 20.70
CA ASP A 306 -16.78 10.14 21.84
C ASP A 306 -16.53 8.62 21.79
N TYR A 307 -15.34 8.19 22.19
CA TYR A 307 -14.94 6.78 22.14
C TYR A 307 -15.78 5.88 23.05
N SER A 308 -16.09 6.34 24.27
CA SER A 308 -16.85 5.57 25.25
C SER A 308 -18.30 5.37 24.79
N ASP A 309 -18.91 6.42 24.26
CA ASP A 309 -20.26 6.35 23.70
C ASP A 309 -20.30 5.47 22.44
N ALA A 310 -19.27 5.57 21.58
CA ALA A 310 -19.13 4.70 20.41
C ALA A 310 -18.98 3.22 20.79
N LEU A 311 -18.26 2.91 21.88
CA LEU A 311 -18.15 1.55 22.41
C LEU A 311 -19.51 1.00 22.88
N ILE A 312 -20.34 1.83 23.53
CA ILE A 312 -21.67 1.45 23.98
C ILE A 312 -22.57 1.13 22.76
N GLU A 313 -22.54 1.98 21.74
CA GLU A 313 -23.26 1.78 20.48
C GLU A 313 -22.83 0.49 19.79
N ALA A 314 -21.53 0.28 19.61
CA ALA A 314 -20.99 -0.93 18.98
C ALA A 314 -21.36 -2.20 19.74
N ARG A 315 -21.35 -2.16 21.08
CA ARG A 315 -21.79 -3.30 21.92
C ARG A 315 -23.28 -3.59 21.76
N ALA A 316 -24.12 -2.56 21.62
CA ALA A 316 -25.55 -2.74 21.33
C ALA A 316 -25.77 -3.45 19.98
N ASP A 317 -24.89 -3.19 19.02
CA ASP A 317 -24.83 -3.86 17.71
C ASP A 317 -24.12 -5.22 17.74
N ARG A 318 -23.70 -5.70 18.91
CA ARG A 318 -22.95 -6.95 19.14
C ARG A 318 -21.60 -6.99 18.42
N VAL A 319 -20.96 -5.84 18.24
CA VAL A 319 -19.61 -5.73 17.70
C VAL A 319 -18.61 -5.86 18.84
N THR A 320 -17.68 -6.80 18.71
CA THR A 320 -16.48 -6.83 19.55
C THR A 320 -15.52 -5.75 19.05
N VAL A 321 -15.14 -4.82 19.91
CA VAL A 321 -14.27 -3.70 19.54
C VAL A 321 -12.85 -3.97 20.01
N ALA A 322 -11.89 -3.63 19.16
CA ALA A 322 -10.46 -3.80 19.34
C ALA A 322 -9.70 -2.48 19.46
N GLY A 323 -10.41 -1.36 19.47
CA GLY A 323 -9.82 -0.04 19.47
C GLY A 323 -10.46 0.92 18.47
N GLN A 324 -9.73 1.97 18.13
CA GLN A 324 -10.14 3.05 17.23
C GLN A 324 -9.34 3.05 15.92
N TRP A 325 -9.96 3.46 14.82
CA TRP A 325 -9.34 3.63 13.51
C TRP A 325 -9.29 5.08 13.03
N GLY A 326 -8.11 5.70 13.11
CA GLY A 326 -7.84 7.07 12.70
C GLY A 326 -8.72 8.11 13.39
N GLY A 327 -8.76 9.33 12.86
CA GLY A 327 -9.41 10.45 13.52
C GLY A 327 -8.52 11.03 14.62
N ASN A 328 -9.10 11.59 15.68
CA ASN A 328 -8.35 12.06 16.84
C ASN A 328 -8.24 10.92 17.87
N PRO A 329 -7.04 10.59 18.38
CA PRO A 329 -6.87 9.55 19.38
C PRO A 329 -7.71 9.83 20.64
N ALA A 330 -8.37 8.79 21.15
CA ALA A 330 -9.02 8.81 22.44
C ALA A 330 -8.00 8.62 23.57
N TRP A 331 -7.19 9.65 23.81
CA TRP A 331 -6.12 9.62 24.82
C TRP A 331 -6.65 9.28 26.23
N ILE A 332 -5.96 8.37 26.92
CA ILE A 332 -6.23 8.02 28.33
C ILE A 332 -5.60 9.08 29.25
N GLN A 333 -4.37 9.49 28.95
CA GLN A 333 -3.63 10.48 29.73
C GLN A 333 -3.53 11.81 28.96
N ASN A 334 -2.34 12.13 28.44
CA ASN A 334 -2.07 13.34 27.68
C ASN A 334 -1.79 13.00 26.22
N ASP A 335 -1.82 14.02 25.37
CA ASP A 335 -1.37 13.87 23.98
C ASP A 335 0.13 13.63 23.93
N GLU A 336 0.50 12.42 23.51
CA GLU A 336 1.89 11.97 23.35
C GLU A 336 2.19 11.62 21.89
N THR A 337 1.46 12.24 20.94
CA THR A 337 1.71 12.06 19.51
C THR A 337 3.17 12.38 19.18
N PRO A 338 3.94 11.43 18.60
CA PRO A 338 5.32 11.70 18.23
C PRO A 338 5.43 12.78 17.15
N ASP A 339 6.43 13.66 17.27
CA ASP A 339 6.66 14.76 16.33
C ASP A 339 6.78 14.28 14.88
N GLY A 340 5.97 14.82 13.98
CA GLY A 340 5.97 14.49 12.55
C GLY A 340 5.18 13.22 12.19
N TYR A 341 4.57 12.55 13.16
CA TYR A 341 3.72 11.39 12.93
C TYR A 341 2.23 11.75 12.99
N ARG A 342 1.41 10.96 12.30
CA ARG A 342 -0.06 11.02 12.34
C ARG A 342 -0.63 9.77 13.00
N PHE A 343 -1.69 9.95 13.79
CA PHE A 343 -2.42 8.86 14.40
C PHE A 343 -3.02 7.93 13.33
N VAL A 344 -2.82 6.63 13.53
CA VAL A 344 -3.34 5.56 12.66
C VAL A 344 -4.43 4.79 13.35
N ALA A 345 -4.15 4.27 14.54
CA ALA A 345 -5.07 3.42 15.27
C ALA A 345 -4.76 3.43 16.77
N MET A 346 -5.77 3.18 17.57
CA MET A 346 -5.63 2.78 18.97
C MET A 346 -6.04 1.32 19.06
N LEU A 347 -5.34 0.54 19.88
CA LEU A 347 -5.63 -0.88 20.14
C LEU A 347 -5.95 -1.04 21.63
N ASP A 348 -7.07 -1.69 21.93
CA ASP A 348 -7.47 -1.98 23.30
C ASP A 348 -6.94 -3.32 23.77
N GLU A 349 -6.54 -3.39 25.04
CA GLU A 349 -6.09 -4.63 25.70
C GLU A 349 -7.24 -5.66 25.75
N ASP A 350 -8.42 -5.23 26.18
CA ASP A 350 -9.62 -6.05 26.28
C ASP A 350 -10.54 -5.90 25.05
N PRO A 351 -11.16 -6.98 24.55
CA PRO A 351 -11.16 -8.36 25.08
C PRO A 351 -10.13 -9.29 24.42
N LEU A 352 -9.02 -8.76 23.90
CA LEU A 352 -8.24 -9.43 22.85
C LEU A 352 -6.94 -10.05 23.36
N GLY A 353 -6.58 -9.77 24.62
CA GLY A 353 -5.62 -10.56 25.39
C GLY A 353 -4.16 -10.12 25.25
N SER A 354 -3.91 -8.92 24.74
CA SER A 354 -2.60 -8.28 24.77
C SER A 354 -2.53 -7.33 25.95
N ASN A 355 -1.55 -7.53 26.85
CA ASN A 355 -1.43 -6.72 28.06
C ASN A 355 -0.66 -5.42 27.76
N PHE A 356 -1.32 -4.28 27.89
CA PHE A 356 -0.77 -2.94 27.73
C PHE A 356 -0.60 -2.22 29.07
N GLY A 357 -0.67 -2.95 30.19
CA GLY A 357 -0.61 -2.42 31.55
C GLY A 357 -1.97 -1.94 32.09
N GLY A 358 -3.09 -2.42 31.52
CA GLY A 358 -4.44 -1.95 31.83
C GLY A 358 -4.91 -0.80 30.95
N GLY A 359 -4.34 -0.70 29.74
CA GLY A 359 -4.41 0.48 28.90
C GLY A 359 -4.64 0.20 27.41
N SER A 360 -4.20 1.13 26.56
CA SER A 360 -4.30 1.03 25.10
C SER A 360 -2.97 1.34 24.42
N ALA A 361 -2.72 0.70 23.27
CA ALA A 361 -1.59 1.00 22.41
C ALA A 361 -2.00 1.96 21.28
N TYR A 362 -1.18 2.98 21.01
CA TYR A 362 -1.43 4.01 20.01
C TYR A 362 -0.40 3.88 18.89
N VAL A 363 -0.88 3.68 17.68
CA VAL A 363 -0.07 3.46 16.49
C VAL A 363 -0.07 4.73 15.64
N PHE A 364 1.12 5.14 15.22
CA PHE A 364 1.36 6.32 14.42
C PHE A 364 2.20 5.98 13.20
N ALA A 365 2.03 6.75 12.13
CA ALA A 365 2.85 6.65 10.93
C ALA A 365 3.21 8.03 10.40
N ASP A 366 4.35 8.17 9.73
CA ASP A 366 4.71 9.40 9.04
C ASP A 366 4.38 9.32 7.52
N GLY A 367 4.77 10.34 6.77
CA GLY A 367 4.65 10.34 5.30
C GLY A 367 5.82 9.67 4.57
N HIS A 368 6.79 9.12 5.30
CA HIS A 368 8.05 8.60 4.79
C HIS A 368 8.18 7.07 4.93
N GLY A 369 7.17 6.42 5.50
CA GLY A 369 7.15 4.96 5.64
C GLY A 369 7.70 4.47 6.99
N HIS A 370 7.78 5.35 8.00
CA HIS A 370 8.07 4.93 9.37
C HIS A 370 6.78 4.86 10.18
N ALA A 371 6.79 4.00 11.19
CA ALA A 371 5.72 3.92 12.17
C ALA A 371 6.29 3.92 13.58
N LYS A 372 5.47 4.35 14.53
CA LYS A 372 5.75 4.30 15.97
C LYS A 372 4.55 3.73 16.69
N VAL A 373 4.79 3.11 17.84
CA VAL A 373 3.75 2.67 18.75
C VAL A 373 4.16 3.05 20.18
N LEU A 374 3.20 3.43 21.01
CA LEU A 374 3.38 3.62 22.45
C LEU A 374 2.13 3.15 23.19
N THR A 375 2.25 2.88 24.48
CA THR A 375 1.12 2.47 25.35
C THR A 375 0.80 3.55 26.39
N GLN A 376 -0.49 3.74 26.70
CA GLN A 376 -0.90 4.51 27.89
C GLN A 376 -1.80 3.67 28.78
N THR A 377 -1.69 3.86 30.09
CA THR A 377 -2.43 3.15 31.15
C THR A 377 -3.17 4.10 32.06
#